data_AF-A0A210QTL8-F1
#
_entry.id   AF-A0A210QTL8-F1
#
_cell.length_a   1.000
_cell.length_b   1.000
_cell.length_c   1.000
_cell.angle_alpha   90.00
_cell.angle_beta   90.00
_cell.angle_gamma   90.00
#
_symmetry.space_group_name_H-M   'P 1'
#
loop_
_entity.id
_entity.type
_entity.pdbx_description
1 polymer ?
#
loop_
_entity_poly.entity_id
_entity_poly.type
_entity_poly.pdbx_seq_one_letter_code
_entity_poly.pdbx_strand_id
1 'polypeptide(L)'
;MELDGIVMKQPVATNESTINALDYLANLDFVKIRQKVDIAELITPWEVQNRYEVCDANDRVFITVTEESATCQRVFCTASQRSLVLHIQDISGQELAQIKKDFKCCAGGSVCAKADCCAMEMFVERPVGQPIAHVRQMFYCCFPKFHVFDGYGKQVFEMTGPCCPCQGPGCYDDLEYPLSNSGGSDSGAKVTKIWDGAGRACCTNANTFGIHFPANMDVQKKLSLFGAVFVLDYFMFESNDNE
;
A
#
# COMPACT_ATOMS: atom_id res chain seq x y z
N MET A 1 -65.99 13.80 4.56
CA MET A 1 -65.36 12.51 4.93
C MET A 1 -63.91 12.65 4.50
N GLU A 2 -63.08 13.11 5.43
CA GLU A 2 -61.65 13.34 5.23
C GLU A 2 -60.94 12.01 4.98
N LEU A 3 -59.99 12.01 4.06
CA LEU A 3 -59.05 10.90 3.87
C LEU A 3 -57.68 11.39 4.35
N ASP A 4 -57.16 10.66 5.33
CA ASP A 4 -55.97 10.96 6.11
C ASP A 4 -54.73 11.23 5.26
N GLY A 5 -54.03 12.32 5.62
CA GLY A 5 -52.74 12.69 5.08
C GLY A 5 -51.63 11.78 5.61
N ILE A 6 -51.04 10.98 4.72
CA ILE A 6 -49.75 10.33 4.98
C ILE A 6 -48.66 11.32 4.59
N VAL A 7 -48.13 12.04 5.58
CA VAL A 7 -46.91 12.83 5.43
C VAL A 7 -45.73 11.86 5.40
N MET A 8 -45.17 11.64 4.21
CA MET A 8 -43.85 11.02 4.05
C MET A 8 -42.82 11.92 4.73
N LYS A 9 -42.41 11.59 5.95
CA LYS A 9 -41.23 12.21 6.56
C LYS A 9 -40.01 11.82 5.71
N GLN A 10 -39.40 12.81 5.07
CA GLN A 10 -38.07 12.65 4.48
C GLN A 10 -37.12 12.12 5.56
N PRO A 11 -36.23 11.17 5.23
CA PRO A 11 -35.21 10.74 6.18
C PRO A 11 -34.36 11.96 6.54
N VAL A 12 -34.35 12.27 7.84
CA VAL A 12 -33.44 13.26 8.42
C VAL A 12 -32.04 12.72 8.15
N ALA A 13 -31.28 13.41 7.29
CA ALA A 13 -29.87 13.17 7.12
C ALA A 13 -29.21 13.36 8.50
N THR A 14 -28.84 12.25 9.14
CA THR A 14 -27.91 12.29 10.25
C THR A 14 -26.61 12.81 9.67
N ASN A 15 -26.25 14.04 10.02
CA ASN A 15 -24.91 14.58 9.81
C ASN A 15 -23.92 13.71 10.58
N GLU A 16 -23.51 12.58 9.98
CA GLU A 16 -22.24 11.98 10.29
C GLU A 16 -21.22 13.05 9.95
N SER A 17 -20.65 13.67 10.98
CA SER A 17 -19.45 14.48 10.86
C SER A 17 -18.46 13.66 10.05
N THR A 18 -18.18 14.08 8.81
CA THR A 18 -17.19 13.45 7.94
C THR A 18 -15.87 13.48 8.69
N ILE A 19 -15.54 12.37 9.35
CA ILE A 19 -14.26 12.24 10.04
C ILE A 19 -13.22 12.37 8.94
N ASN A 20 -12.41 13.43 8.99
CA ASN A 20 -11.30 13.59 8.07
C ASN A 20 -10.43 12.34 8.18
N ALA A 21 -10.35 11.58 7.09
CA ALA A 21 -9.69 10.28 7.08
C ALA A 21 -8.21 10.35 7.50
N LEU A 22 -7.55 11.49 7.24
CA LEU A 22 -6.17 11.72 7.67
C LEU A 22 -6.07 12.04 9.16
N ASP A 23 -7.03 12.77 9.72
CA ASP A 23 -7.09 13.01 11.17
C ASP A 23 -7.39 11.69 11.90
N TYR A 24 -8.22 10.83 11.31
CA TYR A 24 -8.43 9.48 11.81
C TYR A 24 -7.14 8.65 11.76
N LEU A 25 -6.46 8.61 10.60
CA LEU A 25 -5.18 7.93 10.44
C LEU A 25 -4.12 8.44 11.43
N ALA A 26 -4.08 9.74 11.70
CA ALA A 26 -3.15 10.36 12.65
C ALA A 26 -3.28 9.77 14.06
N ASN A 27 -4.49 9.35 14.46
CA ASN A 27 -4.78 8.80 15.78
C ASN A 27 -4.68 7.26 15.87
N LEU A 28 -4.46 6.56 14.77
CA LEU A 28 -4.30 5.09 14.77
C LEU A 28 -2.84 4.68 15.02
N ASP A 29 -2.64 3.62 15.78
CA ASP A 29 -1.35 2.93 15.97
C ASP A 29 -1.19 1.72 15.04
N PHE A 30 -2.27 1.28 14.41
CA PHE A 30 -2.27 0.16 13.47
C PHE A 30 -3.29 0.35 12.34
N VAL A 31 -2.90 -0.08 11.13
CA VAL A 31 -3.80 -0.20 9.97
C VAL A 31 -3.52 -1.48 9.18
N LYS A 32 -4.54 -1.97 8.48
CA LYS A 32 -4.42 -3.04 7.47
C LYS A 32 -4.66 -2.47 6.08
N ILE A 33 -3.82 -2.83 5.11
CA ILE A 33 -4.02 -2.56 3.67
C ILE A 33 -4.34 -3.90 3.01
N ARG A 34 -5.55 -4.04 2.48
CA ARG A 34 -6.05 -5.29 1.87
C ARG A 34 -6.28 -5.09 0.38
N GLN A 35 -5.62 -5.90 -0.44
CA GLN A 35 -5.91 -5.97 -1.87
C GLN A 35 -7.29 -6.59 -2.10
N LYS A 36 -8.00 -6.07 -3.09
CA LYS A 36 -9.24 -6.64 -3.60
C LYS A 36 -8.92 -7.33 -4.91
N VAL A 37 -9.19 -8.64 -4.97
CA VAL A 37 -9.19 -9.36 -6.24
C VAL A 37 -10.42 -8.94 -7.03
N ASP A 38 -10.21 -8.50 -8.26
CA ASP A 38 -11.33 -8.29 -9.18
C ASP A 38 -11.79 -9.64 -9.72
N ILE A 39 -13.10 -9.89 -9.72
CA ILE A 39 -13.66 -11.13 -10.28
C ILE A 39 -13.30 -11.24 -11.76
N ALA A 40 -13.11 -10.12 -12.45
CA ALA A 40 -12.63 -10.09 -13.84
C ALA A 40 -11.23 -10.72 -14.00
N GLU A 41 -10.32 -10.61 -13.02
CA GLU A 41 -9.01 -11.26 -13.06
C GLU A 41 -9.13 -12.79 -12.91
N LEU A 42 -10.14 -13.27 -12.17
CA LEU A 42 -10.38 -14.71 -11.98
C LEU A 42 -10.95 -15.39 -13.23
N ILE A 43 -11.58 -14.64 -14.14
CA ILE A 43 -12.30 -15.18 -15.29
C ILE A 43 -11.75 -14.72 -16.63
N THR A 44 -10.78 -13.79 -16.63
CA THR A 44 -10.16 -13.27 -17.85
C THR A 44 -8.64 -13.20 -17.70
N PRO A 45 -7.89 -13.40 -18.80
CA PRO A 45 -6.43 -13.29 -18.78
C PRO A 45 -5.93 -11.83 -18.85
N TRP A 46 -6.80 -10.84 -18.61
CA TRP A 46 -6.44 -9.43 -18.68
C TRP A 46 -6.12 -8.90 -17.28
N GLU A 47 -4.93 -8.30 -17.10
CA GLU A 47 -4.58 -7.60 -15.86
C GLU A 47 -5.50 -6.39 -15.63
N VAL A 48 -6.19 -6.37 -14.49
CA VAL A 48 -7.07 -5.28 -14.06
C VAL A 48 -6.25 -4.31 -13.19
N GLN A 49 -6.78 -3.10 -12.98
CA GLN A 49 -6.16 -2.12 -12.08
C GLN A 49 -6.35 -2.56 -10.63
N ASN A 50 -5.25 -2.63 -9.87
CA ASN A 50 -5.31 -3.03 -8.47
C ASN A 50 -6.16 -2.05 -7.64
N ARG A 51 -6.89 -2.60 -6.68
CA ARG A 51 -7.68 -1.84 -5.70
C ARG A 51 -7.37 -2.35 -4.30
N TYR A 52 -7.25 -1.45 -3.35
CA TYR A 52 -6.96 -1.77 -1.96
C TYR A 52 -7.89 -1.00 -1.02
N GLU A 53 -8.17 -1.60 0.13
CA GLU A 53 -8.85 -0.96 1.25
C GLU A 53 -7.90 -0.82 2.42
N VAL A 54 -7.88 0.38 3.02
CA VAL A 54 -7.18 0.62 4.28
C VAL A 54 -8.19 0.61 5.41
N CYS A 55 -7.95 -0.27 6.37
CA CYS A 55 -8.83 -0.57 7.48
C CYS A 55 -8.15 -0.33 8.83
N ASP A 56 -8.93 0.00 9.84
CA ASP A 56 -8.44 0.02 11.23
C ASP A 56 -8.31 -1.42 11.80
N ALA A 57 -7.98 -1.53 13.09
CA ALA A 57 -7.90 -2.80 13.79
C ALA A 57 -9.23 -3.57 13.83
N ASN A 58 -10.38 -2.88 13.72
CA ASN A 58 -11.73 -3.44 13.73
C ASN A 58 -12.26 -3.75 12.31
N ASP A 59 -11.39 -3.74 11.30
CA ASP A 59 -11.73 -3.92 9.89
C ASP A 59 -12.70 -2.86 9.31
N ARG A 60 -12.79 -1.69 9.96
CA ARG A 60 -13.52 -0.54 9.41
C ARG A 60 -12.67 0.12 8.33
N VAL A 61 -13.19 0.13 7.11
CA VAL A 61 -12.60 0.85 5.97
C VAL A 61 -12.81 2.35 6.13
N PHE A 62 -11.74 3.13 5.95
CA PHE A 62 -11.81 4.60 5.98
C PHE A 62 -11.01 5.28 4.87
N ILE A 63 -10.14 4.53 4.17
CA ILE A 63 -9.40 4.97 2.98
C ILE A 63 -9.49 3.87 1.91
N THR A 64 -9.62 4.27 0.65
CA THR A 64 -9.50 3.40 -0.51
C THR A 64 -8.27 3.79 -1.32
N VAL A 65 -7.58 2.79 -1.90
CA VAL A 65 -6.47 3.03 -2.81
C VAL A 65 -6.78 2.39 -4.15
N THR A 66 -6.69 3.16 -5.23
CA THR A 66 -6.96 2.68 -6.58
C THR A 66 -5.78 2.94 -7.49
N GLU A 67 -5.50 1.99 -8.37
CA GLU A 67 -4.41 2.08 -9.32
C GLU A 67 -4.86 2.70 -10.65
N GLU A 68 -4.13 3.71 -11.11
CA GLU A 68 -4.14 4.19 -12.48
C GLU A 68 -2.86 3.74 -13.19
N SER A 69 -3.01 2.93 -14.24
CA SER A 69 -1.90 2.50 -15.11
C SER A 69 -2.37 2.25 -16.54
N ALA A 70 -1.42 2.25 -17.48
CA ALA A 70 -1.70 1.99 -18.89
C ALA A 70 -1.90 0.49 -19.16
N THR A 71 -2.99 0.13 -19.83
CA THR A 71 -3.30 -1.28 -20.20
C THR A 71 -2.17 -1.95 -20.98
N CYS A 72 -1.50 -1.23 -21.89
CA CYS A 72 -0.36 -1.75 -22.64
C CYS A 72 0.80 -2.15 -21.73
N GLN A 73 1.11 -1.36 -20.70
CA GLN A 73 2.17 -1.69 -19.75
C GLN A 73 1.79 -2.87 -18.84
N ARG A 74 0.51 -3.03 -18.51
CA ARG A 74 0.02 -4.23 -17.80
C ARG A 74 0.15 -5.50 -18.65
N VAL A 75 0.01 -5.41 -19.97
CA VAL A 75 0.10 -6.58 -20.86
C VAL A 75 1.54 -6.95 -21.22
N PHE A 76 2.44 -5.97 -21.35
CA PHE A 76 3.79 -6.18 -21.91
C PHE A 76 4.94 -5.94 -20.93
N CYS A 77 4.66 -5.57 -19.68
CA CYS A 77 5.69 -5.32 -18.67
C CYS A 77 5.31 -6.01 -17.37
N THR A 78 6.31 -6.41 -16.58
CA THR A 78 6.05 -6.96 -15.24
C THR A 78 5.53 -5.87 -14.29
N ALA A 79 4.90 -6.28 -13.18
CA ALA A 79 4.47 -5.37 -12.12
C ALA A 79 5.59 -4.45 -11.60
N SER A 80 6.83 -4.98 -11.52
CA SER A 80 8.00 -4.19 -11.13
C SER A 80 8.44 -3.19 -12.21
N GLN A 81 8.19 -3.44 -13.49
CA GLN A 81 8.61 -2.53 -14.57
C GLN A 81 7.61 -1.40 -14.82
N ARG A 82 6.30 -1.68 -14.80
CA ARG A 82 5.25 -0.74 -15.24
C ARG A 82 5.19 0.55 -14.40
N SER A 83 4.92 1.68 -15.05
CA SER A 83 4.55 2.90 -14.32
C SER A 83 3.12 2.84 -13.83
N LEU A 84 2.85 3.48 -12.71
CA LEU A 84 1.51 3.58 -12.13
C LEU A 84 1.39 4.78 -11.20
N VAL A 85 0.15 5.18 -10.96
CA VAL A 85 -0.23 6.11 -9.89
C VAL A 85 -1.22 5.41 -8.99
N LEU A 86 -0.97 5.38 -7.69
CA LEU A 86 -1.94 4.96 -6.69
C LEU A 86 -2.61 6.19 -6.11
N HIS A 87 -3.92 6.25 -6.23
CA HIS A 87 -4.77 7.31 -5.69
C HIS A 87 -5.21 6.92 -4.29
N ILE A 88 -4.77 7.65 -3.26
CA ILE A 88 -5.20 7.43 -1.88
C ILE A 88 -6.38 8.36 -1.62
N GLN A 89 -7.56 7.77 -1.42
CA GLN A 89 -8.82 8.48 -1.33
C GLN A 89 -9.53 8.17 -0.03
N ASP A 90 -10.32 9.12 0.48
CA ASP A 90 -11.28 8.80 1.53
C ASP A 90 -12.48 8.01 0.97
N ILE A 91 -13.38 7.57 1.85
CA ILE A 91 -14.59 6.83 1.46
C ILE A 91 -15.57 7.63 0.58
N SER A 92 -15.41 8.96 0.50
CA SER A 92 -16.21 9.82 -0.38
C SER A 92 -15.60 10.01 -1.76
N GLY A 93 -14.40 9.46 -2.00
CA GLY A 93 -13.63 9.62 -3.23
C GLY A 93 -12.79 10.90 -3.27
N GLN A 94 -12.63 11.62 -2.15
CA GLN A 94 -11.75 12.78 -2.09
C GLN A 94 -10.28 12.32 -2.07
N GLU A 95 -9.48 12.86 -2.99
CA GLU A 95 -8.04 12.58 -3.05
C GLU A 95 -7.31 13.15 -1.81
N LEU A 96 -6.65 12.26 -1.07
CA LEU A 96 -5.87 12.60 0.13
C LEU A 96 -4.38 12.71 -0.17
N ALA A 97 -3.85 11.83 -1.02
CA ALA A 97 -2.45 11.73 -1.42
C ALA A 97 -2.30 10.85 -2.68
N GLN A 98 -1.13 10.89 -3.32
CA GLN A 98 -0.78 9.99 -4.43
C GLN A 98 0.54 9.28 -4.16
N ILE A 99 0.66 8.06 -4.69
CA ILE A 99 1.93 7.35 -4.77
C ILE A 99 2.25 7.12 -6.24
N LYS A 100 3.34 7.69 -6.73
CA LYS A 100 3.76 7.58 -8.12
C LYS A 100 4.94 6.65 -8.25
N LYS A 101 4.88 5.77 -9.26
CA LYS A 101 5.97 4.91 -9.66
C LYS A 101 6.26 5.15 -11.13
N ASP A 102 7.50 5.50 -11.42
CA ASP A 102 7.96 5.63 -12.80
C ASP A 102 8.24 4.26 -13.42
N PHE A 103 8.25 4.25 -14.76
CA PHE A 103 8.60 3.08 -15.52
C PHE A 103 10.09 2.75 -15.35
N LYS A 104 10.41 1.47 -15.14
CA LYS A 104 11.79 0.99 -14.97
C LYS A 104 12.02 -0.23 -15.86
N CYS A 105 12.79 -0.09 -16.94
CA CYS A 105 13.06 -1.21 -17.88
C CYS A 105 13.70 -2.44 -17.20
N CYS A 106 14.53 -2.22 -16.20
CA CYS A 106 15.41 -3.24 -15.62
C CYS A 106 15.17 -3.43 -14.11
N ALA A 107 13.96 -3.12 -13.64
CA ALA A 107 13.57 -3.32 -12.24
C ALA A 107 13.53 -4.80 -11.85
N GLY A 108 13.66 -5.08 -10.55
CA GLY A 108 13.46 -6.42 -9.99
C GLY A 108 14.72 -7.09 -9.40
N GLY A 109 15.92 -6.69 -9.83
CA GLY A 109 17.17 -7.30 -9.35
C GLY A 109 17.78 -6.62 -8.12
N SER A 110 18.12 -7.38 -7.08
CA SER A 110 18.82 -6.87 -5.88
C SER A 110 20.16 -6.20 -6.19
N VAL A 111 20.90 -6.74 -7.17
CA VAL A 111 22.20 -6.21 -7.64
C VAL A 111 22.01 -4.93 -8.47
N CYS A 112 20.91 -4.86 -9.23
CA CYS A 112 20.62 -3.74 -10.13
C CYS A 112 20.21 -2.48 -9.38
N ALA A 113 19.78 -2.57 -8.11
CA ALA A 113 19.43 -1.41 -7.28
C ALA A 113 20.57 -0.39 -7.08
N LYS A 114 21.84 -0.74 -7.41
CA LYS A 114 22.97 0.21 -7.45
C LYS A 114 22.88 1.22 -8.62
N ALA A 115 22.10 0.93 -9.65
CA ALA A 115 21.88 1.81 -10.79
C ALA A 115 20.51 2.50 -10.68
N ASP A 116 20.48 3.82 -10.84
CA ASP A 116 19.26 4.63 -10.74
C ASP A 116 18.17 4.22 -11.75
N CYS A 117 18.57 3.66 -12.89
CA CYS A 117 17.65 3.16 -13.91
C CYS A 117 16.92 1.87 -13.53
N CYS A 118 17.35 1.18 -12.47
CA CYS A 118 16.85 -0.15 -12.10
C CYS A 118 16.30 -0.24 -10.67
N ALA A 119 16.67 0.68 -9.78
CA ALA A 119 16.13 0.70 -8.43
C ALA A 119 14.61 0.96 -8.45
N MET A 120 13.86 0.13 -7.73
CA MET A 120 12.43 0.39 -7.52
C MET A 120 12.24 1.61 -6.64
N GLU A 121 11.39 2.52 -7.09
CA GLU A 121 11.15 3.80 -6.42
C GLU A 121 9.68 4.14 -6.45
N MET A 122 9.17 4.66 -5.34
CA MET A 122 7.85 5.29 -5.27
C MET A 122 7.93 6.63 -4.57
N PHE A 123 7.20 7.60 -5.09
CA PHE A 123 7.13 8.96 -4.58
C PHE A 123 5.76 9.19 -3.98
N VAL A 124 5.72 9.57 -2.71
CA VAL A 124 4.47 9.90 -2.01
C VAL A 124 4.30 11.41 -2.06
N GLU A 125 3.19 11.85 -2.64
CA GLU A 125 2.89 13.27 -2.85
C GLU A 125 1.63 13.68 -2.09
N ARG A 126 1.70 14.82 -1.40
CA ARG A 126 0.56 15.48 -0.76
C ARG A 126 0.83 16.98 -0.52
N PRO A 127 -0.01 17.89 -1.06
CA PRO A 127 -1.00 17.65 -2.12
C PRO A 127 -0.34 17.10 -3.40
N VAL A 128 -1.16 16.72 -4.38
CA VAL A 128 -0.66 16.20 -5.67
C VAL A 128 0.36 17.17 -6.28
N GLY A 129 1.52 16.66 -6.67
CA GLY A 129 2.65 17.44 -7.17
C GLY A 129 3.62 17.97 -6.11
N GLN A 130 3.36 17.74 -4.81
CA GLN A 130 4.27 18.09 -3.72
C GLN A 130 4.77 16.82 -3.01
N PRO A 131 6.01 16.36 -3.27
CA PRO A 131 6.55 15.16 -2.64
C PRO A 131 6.76 15.36 -1.14
N ILE A 132 6.22 14.44 -0.35
CA ILE A 132 6.40 14.37 1.11
C ILE A 132 7.33 13.22 1.52
N ALA A 133 7.46 12.20 0.66
CA ALA A 133 8.40 11.11 0.86
C ALA A 133 8.80 10.45 -0.45
N HIS A 134 9.94 9.76 -0.40
CA HIS A 134 10.46 8.92 -1.48
C HIS A 134 10.91 7.60 -0.88
N VAL A 135 10.44 6.49 -1.42
CA VAL A 135 10.83 5.16 -0.98
C VAL A 135 11.61 4.50 -2.09
N ARG A 136 12.78 3.96 -1.76
CA ARG A 136 13.70 3.38 -2.73
C ARG A 136 14.23 2.04 -2.26
N GLN A 137 14.24 1.08 -3.18
CA GLN A 137 14.95 -0.18 -3.04
C GLN A 137 16.46 0.05 -3.02
N MET A 138 17.10 -0.52 -2.02
CA MET A 138 18.55 -0.47 -1.86
C MET A 138 19.19 -1.77 -2.34
N PHE A 139 20.48 -1.71 -2.63
CA PHE A 139 21.26 -2.93 -2.85
C PHE A 139 21.28 -3.80 -1.58
N TYR A 140 21.10 -5.10 -1.76
CA TYR A 140 21.26 -6.08 -0.71
C TYR A 140 21.79 -7.41 -1.23
N CYS A 141 22.44 -8.17 -0.36
CA CYS A 141 22.94 -9.51 -0.67
C CYS A 141 21.94 -10.60 -0.27
N CYS A 142 21.48 -10.56 0.99
CA CYS A 142 20.71 -11.68 1.57
C CYS A 142 19.25 -11.32 1.89
N PHE A 143 18.96 -10.06 2.23
CA PHE A 143 17.62 -9.66 2.69
C PHE A 143 17.22 -8.31 2.10
N PRO A 144 15.97 -8.14 1.64
CA PRO A 144 15.54 -6.94 0.94
C PRO A 144 15.63 -5.72 1.84
N LYS A 145 16.05 -4.60 1.26
CA LYS A 145 16.25 -3.34 1.95
C LYS A 145 15.59 -2.21 1.19
N PHE A 146 14.86 -1.37 1.92
CA PHE A 146 14.26 -0.16 1.39
C PHE A 146 14.57 1.02 2.29
N HIS A 147 14.93 2.15 1.70
CA HIS A 147 15.10 3.40 2.41
C HIS A 147 13.88 4.28 2.18
N VAL A 148 13.39 4.90 3.25
CA VAL A 148 12.35 5.92 3.22
C VAL A 148 13.02 7.27 3.46
N PHE A 149 12.89 8.17 2.51
CA PHE A 149 13.36 9.54 2.54
C PHE A 149 12.17 10.48 2.76
N ASP A 150 12.39 11.58 3.50
CA ASP A 150 11.42 12.66 3.62
C ASP A 150 11.41 13.56 2.38
N GLY A 151 10.49 14.54 2.34
CA GLY A 151 10.38 15.52 1.24
C GLY A 151 11.61 16.41 1.03
N TYR A 152 12.61 16.36 1.94
CA TYR A 152 13.89 17.05 1.79
C TYR A 152 15.02 16.11 1.33
N GLY A 153 14.70 14.85 1.04
CA GLY A 153 15.67 13.83 0.61
C GLY A 153 16.51 13.27 1.75
N LYS A 154 16.14 13.49 3.01
CA LYS A 154 16.84 12.92 4.16
C LYS A 154 16.25 11.55 4.48
N GLN A 155 17.11 10.53 4.62
CA GLN A 155 16.67 9.21 5.06
C GLN A 155 16.08 9.30 6.47
N VAL A 156 14.84 8.84 6.62
CA VAL A 156 14.12 8.78 7.91
C VAL A 156 14.02 7.36 8.42
N PHE A 157 13.82 6.38 7.53
CA PHE A 157 13.73 4.97 7.90
C PHE A 157 14.52 4.05 6.96
N GLU A 158 15.00 2.93 7.50
CA GLU A 158 15.41 1.73 6.74
C GLU A 158 14.46 0.58 7.11
N MET A 159 13.73 0.08 6.11
CA MET A 159 12.90 -1.12 6.21
C MET A 159 13.71 -2.31 5.73
N THR A 160 13.78 -3.35 6.57
CA THR A 160 14.56 -4.56 6.30
C THR A 160 13.65 -5.77 6.31
N GLY A 161 13.68 -6.59 5.26
CA GLY A 161 12.90 -7.83 5.21
C GLY A 161 13.67 -9.06 5.67
N PRO A 162 13.01 -10.24 5.70
CA PRO A 162 13.65 -11.50 6.03
C PRO A 162 14.54 -11.99 4.88
N CYS A 163 15.54 -12.83 5.21
CA CYS A 163 16.45 -13.42 4.21
C CYS A 163 15.74 -14.38 3.23
N CYS A 164 14.66 -15.03 3.69
CA CYS A 164 13.86 -15.93 2.89
C CYS A 164 12.38 -15.60 3.13
N PRO A 165 11.75 -14.75 2.31
CA PRO A 165 10.32 -14.47 2.41
C PRO A 165 9.56 -15.68 1.86
N CYS A 166 9.42 -16.75 2.64
CA CYS A 166 8.51 -17.84 2.32
C CYS A 166 7.12 -17.52 2.88
N GLN A 167 6.14 -17.40 2.00
CA GLN A 167 4.73 -17.53 2.35
C GLN A 167 4.10 -18.43 1.29
N GLY A 168 3.93 -19.70 1.62
CA GLY A 168 3.60 -20.75 0.66
C GLY A 168 3.50 -22.13 1.32
N PRO A 169 3.38 -23.22 0.54
CA PRO A 169 3.21 -24.57 1.08
C PRO A 169 4.34 -24.94 2.06
N GLY A 170 3.99 -25.10 3.34
CA GLY A 170 4.95 -25.42 4.42
C GLY A 170 5.55 -24.22 5.15
N CYS A 171 5.16 -22.98 4.81
CA CYS A 171 5.59 -21.75 5.48
C CYS A 171 4.39 -20.78 5.56
N TYR A 172 3.72 -20.77 6.71
CA TYR A 172 2.41 -20.13 6.94
C TYR A 172 2.47 -18.97 7.94
N ASP A 173 3.65 -18.39 8.11
CA ASP A 173 3.88 -17.33 9.07
C ASP A 173 3.78 -15.95 8.43
N ASP A 174 3.43 -14.96 9.24
CA ASP A 174 3.50 -13.56 8.86
C ASP A 174 4.96 -13.16 8.56
N LEU A 175 5.16 -12.37 7.51
CA LEU A 175 6.49 -11.85 7.18
C LEU A 175 6.65 -10.45 7.74
N GLU A 176 7.60 -10.30 8.66
CA GLU A 176 7.88 -9.04 9.32
C GLU A 176 8.98 -8.23 8.63
N TYR A 177 8.73 -6.94 8.48
CA TYR A 177 9.61 -5.94 7.90
C TYR A 177 9.78 -4.79 8.90
N PRO A 178 10.64 -4.95 9.92
CA PRO A 178 10.90 -3.89 10.91
C PRO A 178 11.54 -2.65 10.25
N LEU A 179 11.23 -1.48 10.80
CA LEU A 179 11.82 -0.21 10.40
C LEU A 179 12.78 0.30 11.48
N SER A 180 13.95 0.76 11.06
CA SER A 180 14.92 1.45 11.91
C SER A 180 15.04 2.92 11.51
N ASN A 181 15.34 3.80 12.46
CA ASN A 181 15.61 5.22 12.18
C ASN A 181 16.95 5.38 11.45
N SER A 182 17.18 6.56 10.87
CA SER A 182 18.50 6.98 10.38
C SER A 182 19.56 6.86 11.50
N GLY A 183 20.43 5.85 11.39
CA GLY A 183 21.41 5.49 12.43
C GLY A 183 21.23 4.09 13.04
N GLY A 184 20.18 3.36 12.66
CA GLY A 184 19.99 1.94 12.98
C GLY A 184 19.30 1.65 14.32
N SER A 185 18.90 2.67 15.08
CA SER A 185 18.04 2.47 16.26
C SER A 185 16.65 2.01 15.82
N ASP A 186 15.99 1.17 16.62
CA ASP A 186 14.60 0.78 16.37
C ASP A 186 13.68 2.01 16.32
N SER A 187 12.81 2.06 15.31
CA SER A 187 11.81 3.12 15.18
C SER A 187 10.51 2.81 15.92
N GLY A 188 10.30 1.55 16.30
CA GLY A 188 9.02 1.04 16.80
C GLY A 188 7.94 0.89 15.72
N ALA A 189 8.25 1.20 14.45
CA ALA A 189 7.38 0.95 13.31
C ALA A 189 7.71 -0.41 12.67
N LYS A 190 6.68 -1.10 12.18
CA LYS A 190 6.82 -2.38 11.49
C LYS A 190 5.78 -2.51 10.39
N VAL A 191 6.21 -3.01 9.23
CA VAL A 191 5.31 -3.52 8.18
C VAL A 191 5.27 -5.04 8.30
N THR A 192 4.09 -5.64 8.13
CA THR A 192 3.92 -7.09 8.17
C THR A 192 3.11 -7.52 6.95
N LYS A 193 3.59 -8.49 6.17
CA LYS A 193 2.73 -9.21 5.22
C LYS A 193 2.00 -10.30 5.99
N ILE A 194 0.68 -10.12 6.15
CA ILE A 194 -0.16 -10.99 6.95
C ILE A 194 -0.53 -12.23 6.12
N TRP A 195 -0.38 -13.40 6.72
CA TRP A 195 -0.82 -14.64 6.12
C TRP A 195 -2.33 -14.82 6.31
N ASP A 196 -3.10 -14.68 5.23
CA ASP A 196 -4.57 -14.72 5.22
C ASP A 196 -5.18 -16.14 5.35
N GLY A 197 -4.39 -17.16 5.66
CA GLY A 197 -4.86 -18.54 5.82
C GLY A 197 -4.94 -19.34 4.51
N ALA A 198 -4.87 -20.68 4.62
CA ALA A 198 -4.88 -21.60 3.47
C ALA A 198 -6.16 -21.53 2.62
N GLY A 199 -7.31 -21.17 3.21
CA GLY A 199 -8.60 -21.13 2.51
C GLY A 199 -8.77 -19.93 1.57
N ARG A 200 -8.12 -18.79 1.86
CA ARG A 200 -8.16 -17.60 1.01
C ARG A 200 -7.04 -17.62 -0.03
N ALA A 201 -5.86 -18.15 0.34
CA ALA A 201 -4.74 -18.40 -0.58
C ALA A 201 -5.12 -19.35 -1.74
N CYS A 202 -6.00 -20.32 -1.51
CA CYS A 202 -6.46 -21.24 -2.57
C CYS A 202 -7.50 -20.64 -3.54
N CYS A 203 -8.10 -19.47 -3.24
CA CYS A 203 -9.22 -18.93 -4.01
C CYS A 203 -9.02 -17.49 -4.51
N THR A 204 -8.16 -16.70 -3.87
CA THR A 204 -7.89 -15.31 -4.25
C THR A 204 -6.46 -14.93 -3.86
N ASN A 205 -5.62 -14.53 -4.82
CA ASN A 205 -4.23 -14.14 -4.56
C ASN A 205 -4.10 -12.70 -4.03
N ALA A 206 -5.00 -12.28 -3.13
CA ALA A 206 -5.00 -10.93 -2.57
C ALA A 206 -4.03 -10.82 -1.40
N ASN A 207 -3.14 -9.84 -1.48
CA ASN A 207 -2.19 -9.54 -0.42
C ASN A 207 -2.82 -8.66 0.68
N THR A 208 -2.53 -9.00 1.94
CA THR A 208 -2.90 -8.19 3.12
C THR A 208 -1.63 -7.76 3.86
N PHE A 209 -1.48 -6.46 4.11
CA PHE A 209 -0.37 -5.89 4.87
C PHE A 209 -0.86 -5.19 6.13
N GLY A 210 -0.18 -5.38 7.25
CA GLY A 210 -0.33 -4.59 8.46
C GLY A 210 0.78 -3.55 8.60
N ILE A 211 0.45 -2.37 9.12
CA ILE A 211 1.44 -1.37 9.51
C ILE A 211 1.21 -1.01 10.97
N HIS A 212 2.23 -1.22 11.80
CA HIS A 212 2.29 -0.71 13.17
C HIS A 212 3.06 0.60 13.20
N PHE A 213 2.48 1.60 13.84
CA PHE A 213 3.07 2.91 14.05
C PHE A 213 3.48 3.09 15.51
N PRO A 214 4.62 3.71 15.80
CA PRO A 214 4.93 4.19 17.13
C PRO A 214 3.95 5.31 17.52
N ALA A 215 3.74 5.48 18.82
CA ALA A 215 2.85 6.51 19.35
C ALA A 215 3.23 7.91 18.81
N ASN A 216 2.20 8.70 18.46
CA ASN A 216 2.35 10.07 17.96
C ASN A 216 3.14 10.22 16.64
N MET A 217 3.22 9.16 15.81
CA MET A 217 3.80 9.30 14.48
C MET A 217 2.98 10.27 13.61
N ASP A 218 3.67 11.26 13.03
CA ASP A 218 3.07 12.23 12.11
C ASP A 218 2.40 11.56 10.90
N VAL A 219 1.27 12.13 10.46
CA VAL A 219 0.47 11.56 9.37
C VAL A 219 1.23 11.48 8.04
N GLN A 220 2.15 12.41 7.74
CA GLN A 220 2.96 12.34 6.53
C GLN A 220 3.95 11.17 6.60
N LYS A 221 4.52 10.90 7.78
CA LYS A 221 5.32 9.70 8.00
C LYS A 221 4.50 8.43 7.85
N LYS A 222 3.25 8.41 8.34
CA LYS A 222 2.34 7.26 8.11
C LYS A 222 2.07 7.03 6.63
N LEU A 223 1.81 8.09 5.87
CA LEU A 223 1.67 8.02 4.41
C LEU A 223 2.95 7.55 3.72
N SER A 224 4.14 7.93 4.21
CA SER A 224 5.41 7.40 3.69
C SER A 224 5.53 5.88 3.86
N LEU A 225 4.96 5.32 4.94
CA LEU A 225 4.93 3.87 5.16
C LEU A 225 3.94 3.16 4.23
N PHE A 226 2.90 3.86 3.74
CA PHE A 226 2.07 3.31 2.66
C PHE A 226 2.91 3.15 1.39
N GLY A 227 3.74 4.15 1.07
CA GLY A 227 4.75 4.05 0.01
C GLY A 227 5.67 2.84 0.20
N ALA A 228 6.12 2.57 1.42
CA ALA A 228 6.95 1.40 1.72
C ALA A 228 6.22 0.07 1.49
N VAL A 229 4.95 -0.02 1.89
CA VAL A 229 4.11 -1.19 1.61
C VAL A 229 3.97 -1.41 0.10
N PHE A 230 3.62 -0.38 -0.67
CA PHE A 230 3.41 -0.57 -2.11
C PHE A 230 4.70 -0.84 -2.87
N VAL A 231 5.85 -0.24 -2.50
CA VAL A 231 7.13 -0.64 -3.12
C VAL A 231 7.40 -2.11 -2.83
N LEU A 232 7.19 -2.56 -1.60
CA LEU A 232 7.38 -3.95 -1.20
C LEU A 232 6.45 -4.90 -1.96
N ASP A 233 5.16 -4.57 -2.05
CA ASP A 233 4.13 -5.36 -2.72
C ASP A 233 4.47 -5.56 -4.21
N TYR A 234 4.67 -4.46 -4.93
CA TYR A 234 4.99 -4.47 -6.35
C TYR A 234 6.36 -5.13 -6.67
N PHE A 235 7.30 -5.04 -5.74
CA PHE A 235 8.62 -5.63 -5.92
C PHE A 235 8.66 -7.12 -5.58
N MET A 236 8.02 -7.56 -4.49
CA MET A 236 8.17 -8.92 -3.95
C MET A 236 7.01 -9.85 -4.22
N PHE A 237 5.79 -9.35 -4.36
CA PHE A 237 4.59 -10.19 -4.28
C PHE A 237 3.80 -10.15 -5.58
N GLU A 238 3.51 -8.98 -6.13
CA GLU A 238 2.92 -8.85 -7.47
C GLU A 238 3.82 -9.43 -8.58
N SER A 239 5.14 -9.48 -8.38
CA SER A 239 6.06 -10.08 -9.35
C SER A 239 6.11 -11.61 -9.30
N ASN A 240 5.72 -12.22 -8.17
CA ASN A 240 5.75 -13.68 -7.96
C ASN A 240 4.37 -14.32 -8.13
N ASP A 241 3.31 -13.51 -8.14
CA ASP A 241 1.91 -13.95 -8.27
C ASP A 241 1.49 -14.19 -9.73
N ASN A 242 2.37 -13.86 -10.70
CA ASN A 242 2.16 -13.97 -12.15
C ASN A 242 3.00 -15.08 -12.83
N GLU A 243 3.61 -16.00 -12.07
CA GLU A 243 4.33 -17.19 -12.60
C GLU A 243 3.61 -18.52 -12.33
#